data_AF-A0A0S2FF34-F1
#
_entry.id   AF-A0A0S2FF34-F1
#
_cell.length_a   1.000
_cell.length_b   1.000
_cell.length_c   1.000
_cell.angle_alpha   90.00
_cell.angle_beta   90.00
_cell.angle_gamma   90.00
#
_symmetry.space_group_name_H-M   'P 1'
#
loop_
_entity.id
_entity.type
_entity.pdbx_description
1 polymer ?
#
loop_
_entity_poly.entity_id
_entity_poly.type
_entity_poly.pdbx_seq_one_letter_code
_entity_poly.pdbx_strand_id
1 'polypeptide(L)'
;MKQHATHPHPLIGLALIAALGASGAAAAQTATKVQSKHDAVEKAEMAAGEARSAREDAATAQAAAQAAAATRNEGSLSERGALTAEATAYQAKQSAIEAQSAARQATVAAEAARSAQAAATAGSNPTGAAIEARAAGDAARVASSVATDATTVAQAAAAATAEATQQTDPVPQPMPAPAPAVPVQPQVTITSSPPNSVIGEYKIDFDALDGNHDGNINRAEARSNATLTAEFRAVDVDNNGRLSKKELSGWMR
;
A
#
# COMPACT_ATOMS: atom_id res chain seq x y z
N MET A 1 10.02 55.54 -74.28
CA MET A 1 9.92 57.01 -74.18
C MET A 1 10.28 57.43 -72.77
N LYS A 2 11.35 58.25 -72.66
CA LYS A 2 11.63 59.29 -71.66
C LYS A 2 11.87 58.93 -70.18
N GLN A 3 13.02 59.43 -69.73
CA GLN A 3 13.59 59.49 -68.39
C GLN A 3 13.13 60.74 -67.60
N HIS A 4 13.63 60.83 -66.36
CA HIS A 4 13.76 61.96 -65.41
C HIS A 4 12.59 62.14 -64.43
N ALA A 5 12.69 61.87 -63.12
CA ALA A 5 13.65 62.24 -62.05
C ALA A 5 13.57 63.72 -61.61
N THR A 6 13.09 63.96 -60.39
CA THR A 6 13.45 65.09 -59.50
C THR A 6 13.25 64.70 -58.02
N HIS A 7 14.35 64.63 -57.25
CA HIS A 7 14.47 64.79 -55.78
C HIS A 7 14.55 66.31 -55.45
N PRO A 8 14.44 66.86 -54.19
CA PRO A 8 15.08 66.41 -52.93
C PRO A 8 14.35 66.68 -51.56
N HIS A 9 14.98 66.19 -50.48
CA HIS A 9 14.69 66.19 -49.01
C HIS A 9 14.63 67.59 -48.33
N PRO A 10 14.58 67.78 -46.97
CA PRO A 10 14.39 66.89 -45.79
C PRO A 10 13.43 67.45 -44.69
N LEU A 11 12.97 66.64 -43.72
CA LEU A 11 12.71 67.12 -42.37
C LEU A 11 12.93 66.01 -41.32
N ILE A 12 13.59 66.44 -40.26
CA ILE A 12 14.20 65.70 -39.16
C ILE A 12 13.11 65.22 -38.19
N GLY A 13 13.12 63.93 -37.85
CA GLY A 13 12.30 63.33 -36.80
C GLY A 13 13.18 62.42 -35.92
N LEU A 14 13.52 62.95 -34.76
CA LEU A 14 14.43 62.42 -33.75
C LEU A 14 13.86 61.18 -33.02
N ALA A 15 14.78 60.33 -32.54
CA ALA A 15 14.64 59.36 -31.43
C ALA A 15 13.75 58.12 -31.69
N LEU A 16 14.14 56.90 -31.34
CA LEU A 16 14.81 56.47 -30.12
C LEU A 16 15.61 55.17 -30.39
N ILE A 17 16.86 55.15 -29.93
CA ILE A 17 17.67 53.93 -29.84
C ILE A 17 17.01 53.03 -28.78
N ALA A 18 16.41 51.91 -29.20
CA ALA A 18 16.12 50.79 -28.31
C ALA A 18 17.20 49.71 -28.49
N ALA A 19 18.42 50.05 -28.07
CA ALA A 19 19.50 49.10 -27.88
C ALA A 19 19.71 48.89 -26.38
N LEU A 20 18.77 48.21 -25.71
CA LEU A 20 18.99 47.58 -24.41
C LEU A 20 17.83 46.62 -24.11
N GLY A 21 18.09 45.32 -24.13
CA GLY A 21 17.04 44.32 -23.82
C GLY A 21 17.41 42.86 -24.07
N ALA A 22 18.53 42.56 -24.75
CA ALA A 22 18.98 41.17 -24.94
C ALA A 22 19.63 40.56 -23.69
N SER A 23 20.04 41.38 -22.71
CA SER A 23 20.72 40.92 -21.49
C SER A 23 19.76 40.41 -20.39
N GLY A 24 18.48 40.80 -20.42
CA GLY A 24 17.49 40.35 -19.43
C GLY A 24 16.95 38.93 -19.66
N ALA A 25 16.65 38.59 -20.92
CA ALA A 25 16.13 37.26 -21.27
C ALA A 25 17.19 36.16 -21.11
N ALA A 26 18.44 36.45 -21.46
CA ALA A 26 19.56 35.51 -21.29
C ALA A 26 19.88 35.28 -19.80
N ALA A 27 19.83 36.32 -18.95
CA ALA A 27 20.05 36.21 -17.51
C ALA A 27 18.90 35.49 -16.77
N ALA A 28 17.65 35.69 -17.21
CA ALA A 28 16.50 34.96 -16.67
C ALA A 28 16.55 33.46 -17.04
N GLN A 29 16.92 33.14 -18.29
CA GLN A 29 17.05 31.75 -18.75
C GLN A 29 18.19 31.01 -18.06
N THR A 30 19.32 31.66 -17.78
CA THR A 30 20.42 31.03 -17.02
C THR A 30 20.05 30.79 -15.56
N ALA A 31 19.35 31.72 -14.92
CA ALA A 31 18.85 31.54 -13.55
C ALA A 31 17.88 30.34 -13.44
N THR A 32 16.95 30.18 -14.38
CA THR A 32 16.03 29.03 -14.41
C THR A 32 16.74 27.69 -14.64
N LYS A 33 17.80 27.68 -15.47
CA LYS A 33 18.61 26.47 -15.70
C LYS A 33 19.42 26.07 -14.47
N VAL A 34 20.02 27.02 -13.77
CA VAL A 34 20.76 26.76 -12.52
C VAL A 34 19.83 26.21 -11.43
N GLN A 35 18.64 26.80 -11.27
CA GLN A 35 17.63 26.30 -10.34
C GLN A 35 17.20 24.87 -10.69
N SER A 36 16.93 24.59 -11.97
CA SER A 36 16.53 23.25 -12.42
C SER A 36 17.61 22.18 -12.11
N LYS A 37 18.89 22.54 -12.23
CA LYS A 37 20.00 21.63 -11.86
C LYS A 37 20.03 21.36 -10.36
N HIS A 38 19.89 22.39 -9.54
CA HIS A 38 19.83 22.24 -8.08
C HIS A 38 18.66 21.35 -7.66
N ASP A 39 17.46 21.63 -8.19
CA ASP A 39 16.26 20.83 -7.90
C ASP A 39 16.44 19.36 -8.28
N ALA A 40 17.09 19.07 -9.41
CA ALA A 40 17.34 17.69 -9.84
C ALA A 40 18.30 16.94 -8.89
N VAL A 41 19.33 17.62 -8.38
CA VAL A 41 20.27 17.07 -7.38
C VAL A 41 19.52 16.77 -6.08
N GLU A 42 18.77 17.74 -5.56
CA GLU A 42 18.01 17.61 -4.31
C GLU A 42 17.02 16.44 -4.40
N LYS A 43 16.31 16.30 -5.53
CA LYS A 43 15.34 15.21 -5.73
C LYS A 43 16.01 13.85 -5.82
N ALA A 44 17.18 13.75 -6.45
CA ALA A 44 17.93 12.50 -6.49
C ALA A 44 18.48 12.09 -5.12
N GLU A 45 18.92 13.05 -4.31
CA GLU A 45 19.36 12.80 -2.93
C GLU A 45 18.21 12.36 -2.04
N MET A 46 17.06 13.04 -2.11
CA MET A 46 15.83 12.62 -1.42
C MET A 46 15.42 11.21 -1.83
N ALA A 47 15.37 10.91 -3.14
CA ALA A 47 15.02 9.57 -3.62
C ALA A 47 16.00 8.49 -3.11
N ALA A 48 17.30 8.81 -3.02
CA ALA A 48 18.28 7.91 -2.43
C ALA A 48 18.13 7.75 -0.90
N GLY A 49 17.62 8.77 -0.21
CA GLY A 49 17.16 8.69 1.18
C GLY A 49 15.99 7.71 1.31
N GLU A 50 14.92 7.92 0.54
CA GLU A 50 13.72 7.07 0.54
C GLU A 50 14.04 5.61 0.23
N ALA A 51 14.91 5.34 -0.75
CA ALA A 51 15.35 3.98 -1.06
C ALA A 51 16.21 3.34 0.04
N ARG A 52 16.88 4.12 0.90
CA ARG A 52 17.57 3.59 2.09
C ARG A 52 16.55 3.24 3.16
N SER A 53 15.64 4.16 3.50
CA SER A 53 14.56 3.94 4.46
C SER A 53 13.70 2.72 4.09
N ALA A 54 13.26 2.62 2.84
CA ALA A 54 12.48 1.47 2.36
C ALA A 54 13.22 0.12 2.52
N ARG A 55 14.56 0.10 2.37
CA ARG A 55 15.37 -1.11 2.58
C ARG A 55 15.53 -1.48 4.05
N GLU A 56 15.67 -0.48 4.91
CA GLU A 56 15.68 -0.65 6.37
C GLU A 56 14.33 -1.19 6.87
N ASP A 57 13.23 -0.65 6.35
CA ASP A 57 11.87 -1.13 6.60
C ASP A 57 11.71 -2.58 6.12
N ALA A 58 12.11 -2.89 4.88
CA ALA A 58 12.05 -4.26 4.37
C ALA A 58 12.91 -5.26 5.17
N ALA A 59 14.04 -4.83 5.73
CA ALA A 59 14.84 -5.66 6.63
C ALA A 59 14.13 -5.88 7.97
N THR A 60 13.48 -4.85 8.50
CA THR A 60 12.67 -4.91 9.73
C THR A 60 11.47 -5.84 9.54
N ALA A 61 10.76 -5.75 8.42
CA ALA A 61 9.65 -6.64 8.09
C ALA A 61 10.09 -8.11 7.98
N GLN A 62 11.28 -8.37 7.41
CA GLN A 62 11.86 -9.71 7.37
C GLN A 62 12.18 -10.24 8.76
N ALA A 63 12.78 -9.42 9.63
CA ALA A 63 13.05 -9.80 11.00
C ALA A 63 11.75 -10.13 11.76
N ALA A 64 10.69 -9.34 11.58
CA ALA A 64 9.37 -9.62 12.14
C ALA A 64 8.78 -10.93 11.63
N ALA A 65 8.85 -11.20 10.32
CA ALA A 65 8.39 -12.45 9.74
C ALA A 65 9.19 -13.67 10.24
N GLN A 66 10.51 -13.53 10.43
CA GLN A 66 11.35 -14.57 11.01
C GLN A 66 11.01 -14.83 12.47
N ALA A 67 10.78 -13.77 13.26
CA ALA A 67 10.34 -13.89 14.65
C ALA A 67 8.98 -14.61 14.74
N ALA A 68 8.00 -14.21 13.91
CA ALA A 68 6.71 -14.88 13.83
C ALA A 68 6.86 -16.38 13.48
N ALA A 69 7.70 -16.70 12.49
CA ALA A 69 7.95 -18.09 12.11
C ALA A 69 8.61 -18.90 13.24
N ALA A 70 9.57 -18.32 13.96
CA ALA A 70 10.20 -18.95 15.11
C ALA A 70 9.19 -19.24 16.21
N THR A 71 8.40 -18.24 16.61
CA THR A 71 7.37 -18.37 17.65
C THR A 71 6.30 -19.40 17.27
N ARG A 72 5.85 -19.43 16.02
CA ARG A 72 4.95 -20.47 15.54
C ARG A 72 5.56 -21.88 15.67
N ASN A 73 6.86 -22.03 15.39
CA ASN A 73 7.54 -23.33 15.45
C ASN A 73 7.79 -23.81 16.88
N GLU A 74 7.84 -22.91 17.86
CA GLU A 74 7.92 -23.27 19.30
C GLU A 74 6.64 -23.98 19.79
N GLY A 75 5.54 -23.82 19.07
CA GLY A 75 4.25 -24.40 19.40
C GLY A 75 3.37 -23.46 20.22
N SER A 76 2.09 -23.81 20.33
CA SER A 76 1.10 -23.06 21.12
C SER A 76 0.58 -23.90 22.28
N LEU A 77 0.11 -23.22 23.32
CA LEU A 77 -0.56 -23.84 24.48
C LEU A 77 -1.95 -24.41 24.15
N SER A 78 -2.50 -24.10 22.98
CA SER A 78 -3.79 -24.61 22.50
C SER A 78 -3.77 -24.90 20.99
N GLU A 79 -4.66 -25.78 20.53
CA GLU A 79 -4.85 -26.06 19.11
C GLU A 79 -5.35 -24.81 18.35
N ARG A 80 -6.28 -24.07 18.96
CA ARG A 80 -6.80 -22.81 18.40
C ARG A 80 -5.72 -21.73 18.29
N GLY A 81 -4.85 -21.64 19.30
CA GLY A 81 -3.70 -20.75 19.29
C GLY A 81 -2.68 -21.14 18.22
N ALA A 82 -2.43 -22.43 17.99
CA ALA A 82 -1.54 -22.91 16.93
C ALA A 82 -2.03 -22.50 15.53
N LEU A 83 -3.33 -22.68 15.25
CA LEU A 83 -3.94 -22.26 13.98
C LEU A 83 -3.90 -20.74 13.78
N THR A 84 -4.09 -19.97 14.86
CA THR A 84 -4.02 -18.51 14.80
C THR A 84 -2.58 -18.04 14.57
N ALA A 85 -1.61 -18.64 15.26
CA ALA A 85 -0.18 -18.38 15.08
C ALA A 85 0.29 -18.73 13.65
N GLU A 86 -0.24 -19.79 13.04
CA GLU A 86 0.07 -20.12 11.65
C GLU A 86 -0.44 -19.05 10.68
N ALA A 87 -1.69 -18.59 10.85
CA ALA A 87 -2.28 -17.57 10.01
C ALA A 87 -1.55 -16.22 10.13
N THR A 88 -1.21 -15.80 11.35
CA THR A 88 -0.53 -14.52 11.60
C THR A 88 0.94 -14.57 11.16
N ALA A 89 1.65 -15.69 11.34
CA ALA A 89 2.99 -15.86 10.79
C ALA A 89 3.01 -15.83 9.26
N TYR A 90 2.00 -16.41 8.60
CA TYR A 90 1.84 -16.31 7.16
C TYR A 90 1.60 -14.86 6.72
N GLN A 91 0.75 -14.11 7.43
CA GLN A 91 0.51 -12.69 7.16
C GLN A 91 1.78 -11.86 7.31
N ALA A 92 2.59 -12.11 8.35
CA ALA A 92 3.87 -11.45 8.55
C ALA A 92 4.82 -11.69 7.37
N LYS A 93 4.88 -12.94 6.87
CA LYS A 93 5.69 -13.32 5.70
C LYS A 93 5.23 -12.61 4.42
N GLN A 94 3.93 -12.54 4.16
CA GLN A 94 3.41 -11.85 2.97
C GLN A 94 3.74 -10.36 3.01
N SER A 95 3.55 -9.74 4.17
CA SER A 95 3.85 -8.31 4.38
C SER A 95 5.35 -8.03 4.22
N ALA A 96 6.23 -8.95 4.64
CA ALA A 96 7.66 -8.82 4.38
C ALA A 96 8.04 -8.91 2.89
N ILE A 97 7.34 -9.74 2.09
CA ILE A 97 7.53 -9.82 0.63
C ILE A 97 7.08 -8.52 -0.03
N GLU A 98 5.95 -7.96 0.41
CA GLU A 98 5.46 -6.66 -0.06
C GLU A 98 6.47 -5.55 0.24
N ALA A 99 6.97 -5.46 1.49
CA ALA A 99 7.99 -4.50 1.88
C ALA A 99 9.27 -4.63 1.03
N GLN A 100 9.74 -5.86 0.76
CA GLN A 100 10.86 -6.07 -0.17
C GLN A 100 10.58 -5.60 -1.59
N SER A 101 9.37 -5.83 -2.09
CA SER A 101 8.98 -5.40 -3.44
C SER A 101 8.95 -3.87 -3.55
N ALA A 102 8.42 -3.21 -2.52
CA ALA A 102 8.37 -1.76 -2.39
C ALA A 102 9.78 -1.15 -2.27
N ALA A 103 10.67 -1.76 -1.48
CA ALA A 103 12.07 -1.36 -1.41
C ALA A 103 12.82 -1.45 -2.75
N ARG A 104 12.53 -2.49 -3.55
CA ARG A 104 13.07 -2.60 -4.92
C ARG A 104 12.54 -1.50 -5.81
N GLN A 105 11.24 -1.20 -5.76
CA GLN A 105 10.64 -0.09 -6.52
C GLN A 105 11.25 1.26 -6.11
N ALA A 106 11.46 1.50 -4.82
CA ALA A 106 12.12 2.71 -4.33
C ALA A 106 13.56 2.83 -4.85
N THR A 107 14.29 1.71 -4.93
CA THR A 107 15.65 1.67 -5.49
C THR A 107 15.66 2.01 -6.99
N VAL A 108 14.76 1.42 -7.78
CA VAL A 108 14.61 1.73 -9.21
C VAL A 108 14.25 3.20 -9.41
N ALA A 109 13.35 3.74 -8.60
CA ALA A 109 12.97 5.14 -8.64
C ALA A 109 14.15 6.07 -8.27
N ALA A 110 14.96 5.70 -7.27
CA ALA A 110 16.17 6.45 -6.93
C ALA A 110 17.23 6.42 -8.06
N GLU A 111 17.38 5.30 -8.75
CA GLU A 111 18.27 5.19 -9.92
C GLU A 111 17.77 6.04 -11.10
N ALA A 112 16.46 6.07 -11.33
CA ALA A 112 15.85 6.97 -12.31
C ALA A 112 16.09 8.45 -11.95
N ALA A 113 15.95 8.81 -10.67
CA ALA A 113 16.21 10.18 -10.20
C ALA A 113 17.69 10.57 -10.40
N ARG A 114 18.64 9.68 -10.12
CA ARG A 114 20.07 9.91 -10.40
C ARG A 114 20.38 10.04 -11.88
N SER A 115 19.72 9.23 -12.72
CA SER A 115 19.88 9.31 -14.17
C SER A 115 19.36 10.66 -14.70
N ALA A 116 18.22 11.12 -14.19
CA ALA A 116 17.67 12.44 -14.50
C ALA A 116 18.57 13.58 -13.97
N GLN A 117 19.15 13.46 -12.77
CA GLN A 117 20.15 14.40 -12.26
C GLN A 117 21.38 14.47 -13.18
N ALA A 118 21.91 13.33 -13.64
CA ALA A 118 23.03 13.29 -14.58
C ALA A 118 22.66 14.01 -15.90
N ALA A 119 21.46 13.78 -16.42
CA ALA A 119 20.95 14.49 -17.60
C ALA A 119 20.78 16.00 -17.36
N ALA A 120 20.32 16.41 -16.17
CA ALA A 120 20.17 17.83 -15.83
C ALA A 120 21.51 18.55 -15.73
N THR A 121 22.51 17.90 -15.15
CA THR A 121 23.84 18.46 -14.94
C THR A 121 24.65 18.53 -16.23
N ALA A 122 24.64 17.47 -17.04
CA ALA A 122 25.41 17.35 -18.28
C ALA A 122 24.70 17.88 -19.54
N GLY A 123 23.37 18.02 -19.53
CA GLY A 123 22.57 18.20 -20.76
C GLY A 123 22.17 19.62 -21.14
N SER A 124 21.60 19.73 -22.34
CA SER A 124 21.03 20.97 -22.94
C SER A 124 19.61 21.28 -22.46
N ASN A 125 18.91 20.32 -21.85
CA ASN A 125 17.54 20.43 -21.32
C ASN A 125 17.46 20.13 -19.79
N PRO A 126 18.00 21.01 -18.93
CA PRO A 126 17.97 20.80 -17.48
C PRO A 126 16.58 20.86 -16.88
N THR A 127 15.65 21.59 -17.50
CA THR A 127 14.28 21.74 -16.98
C THR A 127 13.46 20.46 -17.18
N GLY A 128 13.57 19.79 -18.32
CA GLY A 128 12.92 18.48 -18.54
C GLY A 128 13.46 17.41 -17.58
N ALA A 129 14.78 17.34 -17.44
CA ALA A 129 15.43 16.41 -16.53
C ALA A 129 15.08 16.68 -15.04
N ALA A 130 14.87 17.94 -14.64
CA ALA A 130 14.39 18.26 -13.30
C ALA A 130 12.95 17.77 -13.04
N ILE A 131 12.08 17.79 -14.05
CA ILE A 131 10.72 17.24 -13.96
C ILE A 131 10.77 15.72 -13.79
N GLU A 132 11.61 15.03 -14.56
CA GLU A 132 11.83 13.58 -14.43
C GLU A 132 12.39 13.21 -13.06
N ALA A 133 13.37 13.97 -12.55
CA ALA A 133 13.93 13.76 -11.21
C ALA A 133 12.87 13.93 -10.12
N ARG A 134 11.95 14.90 -10.26
CA ARG A 134 10.83 15.08 -9.33
C ARG A 134 9.87 13.90 -9.36
N ALA A 135 9.44 13.47 -10.54
CA ALA A 135 8.54 12.32 -10.68
C ALA A 135 9.16 11.03 -10.11
N ALA A 136 10.45 10.81 -10.36
CA ALA A 136 11.19 9.68 -9.80
C ALA A 136 11.32 9.78 -8.27
N GLY A 137 11.57 10.98 -7.72
CA GLY A 137 11.57 11.20 -6.27
C GLY A 137 10.21 10.95 -5.61
N ASP A 138 9.11 11.33 -6.29
CA ASP A 138 7.76 11.06 -5.81
C ASP A 138 7.44 9.56 -5.82
N ALA A 139 7.85 8.84 -6.88
CA ALA A 139 7.74 7.39 -6.95
C ALA A 139 8.54 6.69 -5.84
N ALA A 140 9.75 7.18 -5.54
CA ALA A 140 10.57 6.64 -4.46
C ALA A 140 9.90 6.81 -3.09
N ARG A 141 9.28 7.97 -2.83
CA ARG A 141 8.54 8.24 -1.59
C ARG A 141 7.30 7.38 -1.44
N VAL A 142 6.51 7.20 -2.50
CA VAL A 142 5.34 6.31 -2.48
C VAL A 142 5.76 4.86 -2.21
N ALA A 143 6.83 4.40 -2.85
CA ALA A 143 7.35 3.07 -2.60
C ALA A 143 7.90 2.92 -1.17
N SER A 144 8.53 3.96 -0.63
CA SER A 144 8.98 4.03 0.77
C SER A 144 7.81 3.92 1.75
N SER A 145 6.72 4.69 1.56
CA SER A 145 5.55 4.60 2.43
C SER A 145 4.88 3.21 2.39
N VAL A 146 4.80 2.57 1.21
CA VAL A 146 4.31 1.19 1.10
C VAL A 146 5.21 0.22 1.86
N ALA A 147 6.53 0.40 1.83
CA ALA A 147 7.45 -0.41 2.63
C ALA A 147 7.22 -0.22 4.14
N THR A 148 6.97 1.01 4.59
CA THR A 148 6.66 1.33 6.00
C THR A 148 5.34 0.70 6.44
N ASP A 149 4.28 0.82 5.63
CA ASP A 149 2.96 0.23 5.91
C ASP A 149 3.07 -1.30 6.01
N ALA A 150 3.71 -1.93 5.03
CA ALA A 150 3.95 -3.37 5.02
C ALA A 150 4.79 -3.84 6.22
N THR A 151 5.75 -3.03 6.66
CA THR A 151 6.55 -3.30 7.87
C THR A 151 5.70 -3.23 9.13
N THR A 152 4.81 -2.24 9.24
CA THR A 152 3.87 -2.10 10.36
C THR A 152 2.95 -3.31 10.45
N VAL A 153 2.42 -3.77 9.31
CA VAL A 153 1.59 -4.98 9.24
C VAL A 153 2.40 -6.21 9.63
N ALA A 154 3.65 -6.34 9.17
CA ALA A 154 4.52 -7.48 9.53
C ALA A 154 4.80 -7.54 11.03
N GLN A 155 5.07 -6.39 11.67
CA GLN A 155 5.30 -6.29 13.11
C GLN A 155 4.03 -6.61 13.92
N ALA A 156 2.88 -6.07 13.51
CA ALA A 156 1.60 -6.37 14.16
C ALA A 156 1.25 -7.86 14.04
N ALA A 157 1.49 -8.47 12.88
CA ALA A 157 1.27 -9.89 12.66
C ALA A 157 2.23 -10.77 13.49
N ALA A 158 3.49 -10.35 13.64
CA ALA A 158 4.44 -11.02 14.52
C ALA A 158 4.03 -10.96 16.00
N ALA A 159 3.56 -9.80 16.47
CA ALA A 159 3.01 -9.66 17.82
C ALA A 159 1.78 -10.55 18.03
N ALA A 160 0.85 -10.55 17.07
CA ALA A 160 -0.32 -11.42 17.11
C ALA A 160 0.03 -12.92 17.08
N THR A 161 1.15 -13.29 16.44
CA THR A 161 1.68 -14.66 16.49
C THR A 161 2.12 -15.02 17.91
N ALA A 162 2.81 -14.12 18.60
CA ALA A 162 3.25 -14.34 19.98
C ALA A 162 2.09 -14.37 20.98
N GLU A 163 1.05 -13.57 20.77
CA GLU A 163 -0.17 -13.63 21.59
C GLU A 163 -0.91 -14.95 21.39
N ALA A 164 -1.00 -15.42 20.13
CA ALA A 164 -1.68 -16.67 19.79
C ALA A 164 -1.00 -17.92 20.40
N THR A 165 0.33 -17.93 20.55
CA THR A 165 1.01 -19.08 21.19
C THR A 165 0.75 -19.15 22.69
N GLN A 166 0.41 -18.03 23.33
CA GLN A 166 0.07 -17.97 24.76
C GLN A 166 -1.42 -18.15 25.07
N GLN A 167 -2.29 -18.17 24.04
CA GLN A 167 -3.71 -18.43 24.24
C GLN A 167 -3.94 -19.86 24.74
N THR A 168 -4.56 -19.98 25.91
CA THR A 168 -5.06 -21.24 26.45
C THR A 168 -6.51 -21.46 26.02
N ASP A 169 -6.90 -22.73 25.88
CA ASP A 169 -8.31 -23.04 25.61
C ASP A 169 -9.18 -22.55 26.78
N PRO A 170 -10.38 -21.99 26.52
CA PRO A 170 -11.34 -21.71 27.57
C PRO A 170 -11.64 -23.00 28.33
N VAL A 171 -11.36 -23.02 29.63
CA VAL A 171 -11.70 -24.18 30.48
C VAL A 171 -13.21 -24.42 30.35
N PRO A 172 -13.68 -25.65 30.01
CA PRO A 172 -15.09 -25.98 30.07
C PRO A 172 -15.58 -25.72 31.49
N GLN A 173 -16.49 -24.76 31.66
CA GLN A 173 -17.16 -24.55 32.94
C GLN A 173 -17.84 -25.88 33.32
N PRO A 174 -17.63 -26.43 34.53
CA PRO A 174 -18.27 -27.67 34.92
C PRO A 174 -19.78 -27.49 34.85
N MET A 175 -20.46 -28.36 34.10
CA MET A 175 -21.92 -28.39 34.04
C MET A 175 -22.48 -28.48 35.47
N PRO A 176 -23.42 -27.63 35.90
CA PRO A 176 -24.05 -27.78 37.20
C PRO A 176 -24.85 -29.08 37.22
N ALA A 177 -24.58 -29.95 38.20
CA ALA A 177 -25.46 -31.08 38.51
C ALA A 177 -26.87 -30.57 38.87
N PRO A 178 -27.96 -31.25 38.47
CA PRO A 178 -29.31 -30.79 38.76
C PRO A 178 -29.64 -31.04 40.24
N ALA A 179 -29.85 -29.96 41.02
CA ALA A 179 -30.36 -30.00 42.39
C ALA A 179 -31.72 -29.26 42.49
N PRO A 180 -32.61 -29.62 43.44
CA PRO A 180 -34.05 -29.39 43.37
C PRO A 180 -34.48 -27.94 43.67
N ALA A 181 -35.65 -27.59 43.13
CA ALA A 181 -36.25 -26.26 43.13
C ALA A 181 -36.57 -25.68 44.52
N VAL A 182 -36.23 -24.41 44.73
CA VAL A 182 -36.80 -23.48 45.72
C VAL A 182 -37.06 -22.11 45.05
N PRO A 183 -38.12 -21.35 45.41
CA PRO A 183 -38.62 -20.25 44.57
C PRO A 183 -38.28 -18.82 45.06
N VAL A 184 -38.17 -17.93 44.06
CA VAL A 184 -38.35 -16.45 43.97
C VAL A 184 -37.30 -15.46 44.53
N GLN A 185 -36.74 -14.60 43.64
CA GLN A 185 -36.81 -13.10 43.59
C GLN A 185 -36.14 -12.60 42.27
N PRO A 186 -36.47 -11.40 41.70
CA PRO A 186 -36.29 -11.12 40.27
C PRO A 186 -34.83 -10.79 39.94
N GLN A 187 -34.06 -11.82 39.61
CA GLN A 187 -32.73 -11.65 39.06
C GLN A 187 -32.85 -11.53 37.53
N VAL A 188 -32.31 -10.44 36.98
CA VAL A 188 -32.21 -10.19 35.55
C VAL A 188 -31.67 -11.45 34.87
N THR A 189 -32.56 -12.15 34.18
CA THR A 189 -32.21 -13.38 33.49
C THR A 189 -31.49 -12.97 32.21
N ILE A 190 -30.16 -13.02 32.23
CA ILE A 190 -29.42 -13.18 30.97
C ILE A 190 -29.65 -14.63 30.57
N THR A 191 -30.73 -14.88 29.83
CA THR A 191 -30.87 -16.12 29.06
C THR A 191 -29.75 -16.08 28.04
N SER A 192 -28.60 -16.67 28.37
CA SER A 192 -27.64 -17.09 27.37
C SER A 192 -28.37 -18.16 26.57
N SER A 193 -28.99 -17.72 25.48
CA SER A 193 -29.46 -18.62 24.44
C SER A 193 -28.24 -19.45 24.01
N PRO A 194 -28.41 -20.74 23.63
CA PRO A 194 -27.33 -21.48 22.98
C PRO A 194 -26.73 -20.58 21.90
N PRO A 195 -25.42 -20.65 21.60
CA PRO A 195 -24.89 -19.90 20.46
C PRO A 195 -25.75 -20.33 19.28
N ASN A 196 -26.64 -19.42 18.87
CA ASN A 196 -27.35 -19.56 17.63
C ASN A 196 -26.21 -19.82 16.66
N SER A 197 -26.20 -21.01 16.05
CA SER A 197 -25.49 -21.17 14.80
C SER A 197 -25.75 -19.89 14.04
N VAL A 198 -24.69 -19.16 13.69
CA VAL A 198 -24.79 -17.99 12.83
C VAL A 198 -25.08 -18.51 11.42
N ILE A 199 -26.15 -19.28 11.29
CA ILE A 199 -26.97 -19.45 10.10
C ILE A 199 -28.07 -18.38 10.29
N GLY A 200 -27.64 -17.13 10.46
CA GLY A 200 -28.51 -15.99 10.24
C GLY A 200 -28.73 -15.88 8.75
N GLU A 201 -29.89 -15.36 8.33
CA GLU A 201 -30.30 -15.15 6.94
C GLU A 201 -29.33 -14.25 6.12
N TYR A 202 -28.09 -14.66 5.89
CA TYR A 202 -27.16 -13.99 4.99
C TYR A 202 -27.31 -14.62 3.61
N LYS A 203 -28.25 -14.09 2.85
CA LYS A 203 -28.50 -14.50 1.46
C LYS A 203 -27.41 -13.89 0.59
N ILE A 204 -26.42 -14.68 0.22
CA ILE A 204 -25.36 -14.27 -0.71
C ILE A 204 -25.86 -14.54 -2.13
N ASP A 205 -25.90 -13.49 -2.96
CA ASP A 205 -26.13 -13.63 -4.39
C ASP A 205 -24.79 -13.90 -5.08
N PHE A 206 -24.59 -15.16 -5.47
CA PHE A 206 -23.35 -15.62 -6.10
C PHE A 206 -23.10 -14.90 -7.42
N ASP A 207 -24.15 -14.75 -8.23
CA ASP A 207 -24.04 -14.17 -9.57
C ASP A 207 -23.78 -12.65 -9.51
N ALA A 208 -24.16 -11.99 -8.41
CA ALA A 208 -23.84 -10.59 -8.16
C ALA A 208 -22.40 -10.35 -7.67
N LEU A 209 -21.75 -11.37 -7.08
CA LEU A 209 -20.38 -11.29 -6.55
C LEU A 209 -19.34 -11.80 -7.54
N ASP A 210 -19.69 -12.79 -8.36
CA ASP A 210 -18.87 -13.34 -9.45
C ASP A 210 -18.85 -12.37 -10.65
N GLY A 211 -18.19 -11.22 -10.47
CA GLY A 211 -18.17 -10.14 -11.46
C GLY A 211 -17.43 -10.47 -12.75
N ASN A 212 -16.58 -11.50 -12.74
CA ASN A 212 -15.89 -12.00 -13.94
C ASN A 212 -16.58 -13.23 -14.56
N HIS A 213 -17.65 -13.74 -13.92
CA HIS A 213 -18.42 -14.92 -14.32
C HIS A 213 -17.56 -16.16 -14.56
N ASP A 214 -16.51 -16.35 -13.74
CA ASP A 214 -15.61 -17.51 -13.83
C ASP A 214 -16.13 -18.73 -13.05
N GLY A 215 -17.26 -18.59 -12.35
CA GLY A 215 -17.90 -19.63 -11.57
C GLY A 215 -17.30 -19.80 -10.16
N ASN A 216 -16.40 -18.90 -9.74
CA ASN A 216 -15.80 -18.89 -8.40
C ASN A 216 -15.61 -17.45 -7.90
N ILE A 217 -15.80 -17.25 -6.60
CA ILE A 217 -15.60 -15.93 -5.98
C ILE A 217 -14.20 -15.88 -5.35
N ASN A 218 -13.34 -15.00 -5.85
CA ASN A 218 -12.02 -14.76 -5.29
C ASN A 218 -12.06 -13.74 -4.13
N ARG A 219 -10.95 -13.58 -3.41
CA ARG A 219 -10.87 -12.66 -2.26
C ARG A 219 -11.10 -11.19 -2.64
N ALA A 220 -10.80 -10.78 -3.87
CA ALA A 220 -11.05 -9.41 -4.32
C ALA A 220 -12.55 -9.17 -4.58
N GLU A 221 -13.26 -10.16 -5.10
CA GLU A 221 -14.72 -10.14 -5.29
C GLU A 221 -15.47 -10.23 -3.96
N ALA A 222 -14.97 -11.05 -3.03
CA ALA A 222 -15.53 -11.18 -1.69
C ALA A 222 -15.43 -9.91 -0.85
N ARG A 223 -14.48 -9.00 -1.14
CA ARG A 223 -14.33 -7.71 -0.43
C ARG A 223 -15.58 -6.83 -0.50
N SER A 224 -16.39 -7.00 -1.54
CA SER A 224 -17.68 -6.30 -1.68
C SER A 224 -18.69 -6.72 -0.60
N ASN A 225 -18.43 -7.81 0.13
CA ASN A 225 -19.26 -8.31 1.20
C ASN A 225 -18.41 -8.54 2.48
N ALA A 226 -18.63 -7.70 3.50
CA ALA A 226 -17.88 -7.75 4.74
C ALA A 226 -18.01 -9.09 5.48
N THR A 227 -19.19 -9.72 5.44
CA THR A 227 -19.45 -11.03 6.07
C THR A 227 -18.72 -12.14 5.33
N LEU A 228 -18.79 -12.15 4.00
CA LEU A 228 -18.06 -13.13 3.18
C LEU A 228 -16.55 -12.96 3.31
N THR A 229 -16.06 -11.73 3.49
CA THR A 229 -14.64 -11.45 3.73
C THR A 229 -14.18 -12.01 5.08
N ALA A 230 -15.00 -11.84 6.13
CA ALA A 230 -14.69 -12.33 7.47
C ALA A 230 -14.66 -13.87 7.52
N GLU A 231 -15.61 -14.51 6.83
CA GLU A 231 -15.81 -15.95 6.85
C GLU A 231 -15.22 -16.66 5.62
N PHE A 232 -14.50 -15.95 4.75
CA PHE A 232 -13.97 -16.49 3.48
C PHE A 232 -13.19 -17.79 3.70
N ARG A 233 -12.33 -17.81 4.72
CA ARG A 233 -11.52 -18.98 5.07
C ARG A 233 -12.32 -20.11 5.72
N ALA A 234 -13.47 -19.81 6.32
CA ALA A 234 -14.36 -20.83 6.88
C ALA A 234 -15.18 -21.53 5.80
N VAL A 235 -15.42 -20.84 4.67
CA VAL A 235 -16.19 -21.37 3.53
C VAL A 235 -15.30 -22.02 2.48
N ASP A 236 -14.04 -21.59 2.34
CA ASP A 236 -13.02 -22.17 1.44
C ASP A 236 -12.51 -23.51 2.00
N VAL A 237 -13.27 -24.59 1.78
CA VAL A 237 -13.01 -25.91 2.37
C VAL A 237 -11.78 -26.54 1.77
N ASP A 238 -11.56 -26.35 0.46
CA ASP A 238 -10.40 -26.90 -0.23
C ASP A 238 -9.14 -25.99 -0.15
N ASN A 239 -9.27 -24.80 0.44
CA ASN A 239 -8.22 -23.81 0.64
C ASN A 239 -7.53 -23.37 -0.66
N ASN A 240 -8.27 -23.37 -1.78
CA ASN A 240 -7.73 -22.99 -3.08
C ASN A 240 -7.71 -21.45 -3.27
N GLY A 241 -8.25 -20.67 -2.32
CA GLY A 241 -8.31 -19.21 -2.36
C GLY A 241 -9.48 -18.65 -3.17
N ARG A 242 -10.44 -19.49 -3.56
CA ARG A 242 -11.64 -19.17 -4.32
C ARG A 242 -12.83 -19.96 -3.76
N LEU A 243 -14.00 -19.34 -3.73
CA LEU A 243 -15.22 -19.99 -3.27
C LEU A 243 -16.03 -20.47 -4.46
N SER A 244 -16.16 -21.77 -4.58
CA SER A 244 -17.05 -22.40 -5.55
C SER A 244 -18.51 -22.31 -5.10
N LYS A 245 -19.44 -22.45 -6.05
CA LYS A 245 -20.88 -22.54 -5.77
C LYS A 245 -21.20 -23.70 -4.80
N LYS A 246 -20.40 -24.77 -4.80
CA LYS A 246 -20.59 -25.90 -3.88
C LYS A 246 -20.26 -25.53 -2.43
N GLU A 247 -19.22 -24.72 -2.24
CA GLU A 247 -18.78 -24.29 -0.91
C GLU A 247 -19.73 -23.26 -0.30
N LEU A 248 -20.33 -22.42 -1.15
CA LEU A 248 -21.34 -21.44 -0.73
C LEU A 248 -22.76 -22.01 -0.59
N SER A 249 -22.98 -23.32 -0.78
CA SER A 249 -24.35 -23.89 -0.86
C SER A 249 -25.18 -23.72 0.40
N GLY A 250 -24.56 -23.61 1.58
CA GLY A 250 -25.25 -23.33 2.84
C GLY A 250 -25.59 -21.85 3.07
N TRP A 251 -25.08 -20.97 2.21
CA TRP A 251 -25.13 -19.50 2.32
C TRP A 251 -25.88 -18.83 1.17
N MET A 252 -26.22 -19.60 0.13
CA MET A 252 -26.97 -19.12 -1.03
C MET A 252 -28.48 -19.24 -0.81
N ARG A 253 -29.25 -18.41 -1.52
CA ARG A 253 -30.70 -18.52 -1.64
C ARG A 253 -31.09 -19.50 -2.75
#